data_AF-A0A815MQ07-F1
#
_entry.id   AF-A0A815MQ07-F1
#
_cell.length_a   1.000
_cell.length_b   1.000
_cell.length_c   1.000
_cell.angle_alpha   90.00
_cell.angle_beta   90.00
_cell.angle_gamma   90.00
#
_symmetry.space_group_name_H-M   'P 1'
#
loop_
_entity.id
_entity.type
_entity.pdbx_description
1 polymer ?
#
loop_
_entity_poly.entity_id
_entity_poly.type
_entity_poly.pdbx_seq_one_letter_code
_entity_poly.pdbx_strand_id
1 'polypeptide(L)'
;IPIDNSNMRCIAANRSVLTSLDQNTTLPDDYNSNETATTNDIECMDIIQFADGWYSYPDLNTFSSTLLLDTLTIRNVKSTKAISPWNVKVDNPTTLPLTEIATRQLEALFNLSQLLFGLARAEQSNYTFRDLQLGQPAQRFSEAGFNKFSNSNNKSIDFFHVFQLVVNDIVKSGAIDTVFLMYKDPRIRCVKQKCLDLLSNVATLPEVARLILDRYSEFLIQLVQGIRDGHLIEEKIPSLSVLLRLCKVIVERNLLGAYQHLIDMQFIDIIIDLFENNEYKYLEHVVYFIKFESLALQCLHIVLQCAEHVDMWSEKAQIRLVNYCCTLLHKSVLDDEQRTHRHYQKRMELNHLIYAEQHSIIHSLSYVILTFLSVVRCRKEIGAFYRENEHFRELLSAMKHKYGPRTEFISRDPAISNALSQVATVMFDRYHRKKRRNHHYHHYHDQQQLEEHMKQHMYLDHDVDDDEDQDENRSYRKCSNSLCQITENDQVKFQYCPHCQKLSYCSQYCREVHWTLNHNLSCRSVQQSNEKDENSIVLHLSDRFSESLPQVYHVNNTVPMSNNSAFETLPVQTSQAMIEATAEITNETCYPSSTPSSSTTVKKKSFKTLLSLLRVGGKRR
;
A
#
# COMPACT_ATOMS: atom_id res chain seq x y z
N ILE A 1 9.68 4.99 -1.34
CA ILE A 1 9.94 6.41 -1.01
C ILE A 1 11.12 6.43 -0.05
N PRO A 2 12.33 6.88 -0.43
CA PRO A 2 13.33 7.24 0.55
C PRO A 2 12.78 8.42 1.36
N ILE A 3 12.77 8.31 2.68
CA ILE A 3 12.44 9.43 3.55
C ILE A 3 13.58 10.44 3.38
N ASP A 4 13.28 11.60 2.82
CA ASP A 4 14.20 12.72 2.86
C ASP A 4 14.33 13.14 4.33
N ASN A 5 15.50 12.88 4.94
CA ASN A 5 15.82 13.25 6.32
C ASN A 5 16.08 14.77 6.45
N SER A 6 15.50 15.60 5.56
CA SER A 6 15.71 17.04 5.48
C SER A 6 15.25 17.78 6.73
N ASN A 7 14.25 17.27 7.46
CA ASN A 7 13.87 17.83 8.77
C ASN A 7 14.96 17.68 9.84
N MET A 8 15.79 16.62 9.80
CA MET A 8 16.92 16.45 10.71
C MET A 8 18.20 17.15 10.19
N ARG A 9 18.37 17.24 8.86
CA ARG A 9 19.49 17.99 8.25
C ARG A 9 19.33 19.51 8.37
N CYS A 10 18.12 20.06 8.40
CA CYS A 10 17.92 21.49 8.70
C CYS A 10 18.42 21.87 10.10
N ILE A 11 18.29 20.96 11.07
CA ILE A 11 18.82 21.15 12.43
C ILE A 11 20.36 21.17 12.44
N ALA A 12 21.00 20.32 11.62
CA ALA A 12 22.47 20.31 11.48
C ALA A 12 23.02 21.50 10.66
N ALA A 13 22.29 21.96 9.64
CA ALA A 13 22.72 23.05 8.74
C ALA A 13 22.61 24.44 9.40
N ASN A 14 21.60 24.68 10.27
CA ASN A 14 21.49 25.92 11.04
C ASN A 14 22.69 26.13 12.00
N ARG A 15 23.38 25.05 12.36
CA ARG A 15 24.59 25.07 13.19
C ARG A 15 25.80 25.71 12.48
N SER A 16 25.89 25.63 11.15
CA SER A 16 27.01 26.19 10.38
C SER A 16 26.81 27.66 10.01
N VAL A 17 25.56 28.10 9.86
CA VAL A 17 25.22 29.49 9.51
C VAL A 17 25.33 30.41 10.73
N LEU A 18 24.90 29.94 11.91
CA LEU A 18 24.97 30.73 13.16
C LEU A 18 26.40 30.91 13.69
N THR A 19 27.33 29.97 13.44
CA THR A 19 28.76 30.19 13.75
C THR A 19 29.47 31.18 12.80
N SER A 20 28.80 31.61 11.73
CA SER A 20 29.36 32.57 10.75
C SER A 20 28.75 33.97 10.83
N LEU A 21 27.76 34.19 11.71
CA LEU A 21 27.00 35.42 11.85
C LEU A 21 27.16 36.05 13.25
N ASP A 22 28.35 35.92 13.83
CA ASP A 22 28.79 36.75 14.96
C ASP A 22 29.93 37.66 14.48
N GLN A 23 29.59 38.67 13.68
CA GLN A 23 30.36 39.91 13.57
C GLN A 23 29.57 40.99 12.80
N ASN A 24 29.16 42.00 13.57
CA ASN A 24 28.87 43.37 13.15
C ASN A 24 27.73 43.61 12.15
N THR A 25 26.54 43.93 12.65
CA THR A 25 25.70 44.96 12.02
C THR A 25 24.68 45.53 13.00
N THR A 26 24.90 46.76 13.44
CA THR A 26 23.90 47.63 14.04
C THR A 26 22.98 48.18 12.95
N LEU A 27 21.67 47.99 13.07
CA LEU A 27 20.64 48.69 12.28
C LEU A 27 19.47 49.12 13.19
N PRO A 28 18.72 50.18 12.80
CA PRO A 28 18.04 51.08 13.72
C PRO A 28 16.60 50.67 14.05
N ASP A 29 16.18 51.14 15.22
CA ASP A 29 14.82 51.14 15.73
C ASP A 29 13.88 51.88 14.77
N ASP A 30 12.89 51.16 14.25
CA ASP A 30 11.50 51.61 14.07
C ASP A 30 10.80 50.59 13.17
N TYR A 31 9.93 49.74 13.73
CA TYR A 31 8.63 49.42 13.14
C TYR A 31 7.80 48.59 14.14
N ASN A 32 6.64 49.15 14.47
CA ASN A 32 5.70 48.66 15.46
C ASN A 32 4.53 48.00 14.72
N SER A 33 4.37 46.67 14.83
CA SER A 33 3.12 45.99 14.50
C SER A 33 3.01 44.68 15.28
N ASN A 34 2.08 44.68 16.23
CA ASN A 34 1.66 43.56 17.05
C ASN A 34 1.02 42.45 16.21
N GLU A 35 1.71 41.31 16.11
CA GLU A 35 1.14 39.98 16.07
C GLU A 35 2.27 38.98 16.37
N THR A 36 2.53 38.75 17.66
CA THR A 36 3.52 37.76 18.12
C THR A 36 2.96 36.36 17.91
N ALA A 37 3.16 35.81 16.73
CA ALA A 37 3.20 34.37 16.54
C ALA A 37 4.40 33.84 17.35
N THR A 38 4.11 33.11 18.43
CA THR A 38 5.11 32.55 19.34
C THR A 38 6.03 31.58 18.60
N THR A 39 7.30 31.93 18.47
CA THR A 39 8.44 31.13 17.97
C THR A 39 8.78 29.90 18.83
N ASN A 40 7.85 29.41 19.65
CA ASN A 40 8.10 28.38 20.67
C ASN A 40 8.06 26.93 20.15
N ASP A 41 7.62 26.69 18.91
CA ASP A 41 7.44 25.32 18.39
C ASP A 41 8.74 24.70 17.81
N ILE A 42 9.76 25.52 17.50
CA ILE A 42 11.07 25.02 17.00
C ILE A 42 12.03 24.69 18.16
N GLU A 43 11.82 25.25 19.36
CA GLU A 43 12.70 25.06 20.52
C GLU A 43 12.62 23.66 21.17
N CYS A 44 11.60 22.85 20.86
CA CYS A 44 11.37 21.61 21.60
C CYS A 44 12.47 20.53 21.38
N MET A 45 13.22 20.60 20.28
CA MET A 45 14.40 19.75 20.04
C MET A 45 15.71 20.42 20.46
N ASP A 46 15.80 21.75 20.42
CA ASP A 46 17.00 22.48 20.87
C ASP A 46 17.20 22.40 22.40
N ILE A 47 16.13 22.13 23.16
CA ILE A 47 16.17 21.96 24.62
C ILE A 47 16.77 20.61 25.06
N ILE A 48 16.84 19.59 24.19
CA ILE A 48 17.50 18.32 24.52
C ILE A 48 18.96 18.37 24.07
N GLN A 49 19.76 19.24 24.70
CA GLN A 49 21.22 19.14 24.61
C GLN A 49 21.68 17.90 25.37
N PHE A 50 21.99 16.83 24.63
CA PHE A 50 22.65 15.65 25.16
C PHE A 50 24.10 16.03 25.49
N ALA A 51 24.47 16.03 26.77
CA ALA A 51 25.85 16.32 27.20
C ALA A 51 26.88 15.39 26.49
N ASP A 52 28.13 15.80 26.36
CA ASP A 52 29.18 15.14 25.53
C ASP A 52 29.71 13.77 26.02
N GLY A 53 28.88 12.94 26.67
CA GLY A 53 29.29 11.67 27.28
C GLY A 53 28.33 10.49 27.11
N TRP A 54 27.38 10.56 26.18
CA TRP A 54 26.29 9.60 26.12
C TRP A 54 26.72 8.38 25.29
N TYR A 55 26.67 7.20 25.90
CA TYR A 55 26.85 5.91 25.24
C TYR A 55 25.64 5.58 24.39
N SER A 56 25.39 6.39 23.36
CA SER A 56 24.47 6.03 22.31
C SER A 56 24.93 4.72 21.70
N TYR A 57 23.99 3.79 21.47
CA TYR A 57 24.25 2.44 20.95
C TYR A 57 25.36 2.48 19.89
N PRO A 58 26.60 2.11 20.24
CA PRO A 58 27.77 2.56 19.47
C PRO A 58 27.86 1.88 18.11
N ASP A 59 27.13 0.78 17.93
CA ASP A 59 27.14 0.01 16.71
C ASP A 59 25.90 -0.90 16.64
N LEU A 60 25.20 -0.91 15.49
CA LEU A 60 24.21 -1.95 15.16
C LEU A 60 24.82 -3.37 15.21
N ASN A 61 26.15 -3.48 15.29
CA ASN A 61 26.85 -4.75 15.41
C ASN A 61 26.78 -5.40 16.81
N THR A 62 26.45 -4.63 17.84
CA THR A 62 26.20 -5.15 19.21
C THR A 62 24.72 -5.18 19.56
N PHE A 63 23.88 -5.11 18.53
CA PHE A 63 22.45 -4.96 18.66
C PHE A 63 21.81 -6.14 19.42
N SER A 64 21.26 -5.83 20.59
CA SER A 64 20.45 -6.75 21.39
C SER A 64 19.05 -6.17 21.50
N SER A 65 18.08 -6.79 20.81
CA SER A 65 16.65 -6.44 20.97
C SER A 65 16.26 -6.46 22.44
N THR A 66 16.77 -7.43 23.20
CA THR A 66 16.59 -7.55 24.65
C THR A 66 17.00 -6.27 25.39
N LEU A 67 18.17 -5.69 25.09
CA LEU A 67 18.64 -4.48 25.76
C LEU A 67 17.76 -3.26 25.46
N LEU A 68 17.33 -3.10 24.21
CA LEU A 68 16.40 -2.03 23.82
C LEU A 68 15.04 -2.20 24.50
N LEU A 69 14.55 -3.43 24.59
CA LEU A 69 13.29 -3.76 25.27
C LEU A 69 13.40 -3.53 26.77
N ASP A 70 14.50 -3.92 27.40
CA ASP A 70 14.76 -3.68 28.82
C ASP A 70 14.86 -2.17 29.10
N THR A 71 15.51 -1.42 28.20
CA THR A 71 15.62 0.05 28.26
C THR A 71 14.27 0.73 28.03
N LEU A 72 13.45 0.21 27.12
CA LEU A 72 12.12 0.76 26.85
C LEU A 72 11.16 0.45 28.00
N THR A 73 11.23 -0.76 28.56
CA THR A 73 10.29 -1.22 29.59
C THR A 73 10.69 -0.89 31.02
N ILE A 74 11.92 -0.39 31.26
CA ILE A 74 12.57 -0.14 32.59
C ILE A 74 11.58 -0.35 33.74
N ARG A 75 11.51 -1.60 34.20
CA ARG A 75 10.67 -2.00 35.32
C ARG A 75 11.45 -1.70 36.59
N ASN A 76 10.80 -1.09 37.59
CA ASN A 76 11.44 -1.00 38.90
C ASN A 76 11.72 -2.43 39.38
N VAL A 77 12.95 -2.74 39.77
CA VAL A 77 13.33 -4.08 40.26
C VAL A 77 12.44 -4.54 41.44
N LYS A 78 11.76 -3.59 42.12
CA LYS A 78 10.85 -3.85 43.24
C LYS A 78 9.35 -3.76 42.94
N SER A 79 8.94 -3.39 41.73
CA SER A 79 7.52 -3.24 41.35
C SER A 79 7.24 -3.87 39.99
N THR A 80 6.28 -4.79 39.94
CA THR A 80 5.77 -5.38 38.69
C THR A 80 5.10 -4.38 37.75
N LYS A 81 4.86 -3.13 38.21
CA LYS A 81 4.38 -2.03 37.37
C LYS A 81 5.57 -1.27 36.78
N ALA A 82 5.53 -1.03 35.46
CA ALA A 82 6.46 -0.18 34.75
C ALA A 82 6.53 1.20 35.44
N ILE A 83 7.74 1.69 35.71
CA ILE A 83 7.89 3.09 36.13
C ILE A 83 7.73 3.90 34.86
N SER A 84 6.68 4.70 34.80
CA SER A 84 6.56 5.68 33.75
C SER A 84 7.08 7.00 34.26
N PRO A 85 8.29 7.45 33.85
CA PRO A 85 8.72 8.81 34.12
C PRO A 85 7.72 9.84 33.56
N TRP A 86 6.92 9.44 32.57
CA TRP A 86 5.92 10.27 31.91
C TRP A 86 4.72 10.64 32.79
N ASN A 87 4.45 9.90 33.88
CA ASN A 87 3.32 10.15 34.79
C ASN A 87 3.68 10.66 36.18
N VAL A 88 4.97 10.85 36.49
CA VAL A 88 5.39 11.25 37.84
C VAL A 88 5.32 12.77 37.99
N LYS A 89 4.44 13.26 38.87
CA LYS A 89 4.60 14.61 39.45
C LYS A 89 5.84 14.57 40.34
N VAL A 90 6.88 15.31 39.95
CA VAL A 90 8.17 15.29 40.63
C VAL A 90 8.07 16.06 41.94
N ASP A 91 7.68 15.38 43.01
CA ASP A 91 7.65 15.97 44.35
C ASP A 91 8.96 15.72 45.13
N ASN A 92 9.94 14.99 44.58
CA ASN A 92 11.23 14.72 45.25
C ASN A 92 12.43 14.61 44.27
N PRO A 93 13.53 15.37 44.46
CA PRO A 93 14.65 15.49 43.51
C PRO A 93 15.79 14.45 43.64
N THR A 94 15.66 13.37 44.42
CA THR A 94 16.79 12.49 44.77
C THR A 94 16.92 11.17 44.01
N THR A 95 16.13 10.93 42.96
CA THR A 95 16.31 9.79 42.04
C THR A 95 17.04 10.22 40.77
N LEU A 96 17.68 9.28 40.05
CA LEU A 96 18.23 9.50 38.70
C LEU A 96 17.39 10.54 37.94
N PRO A 97 17.98 11.57 37.31
CA PRO A 97 17.20 12.64 36.71
C PRO A 97 16.12 12.01 35.83
N LEU A 98 14.85 12.28 36.11
CA LEU A 98 13.71 11.70 35.38
C LEU A 98 13.88 11.87 33.85
N THR A 99 14.60 12.93 33.49
CA THR A 99 15.08 13.24 32.15
C THR A 99 15.97 12.16 31.54
N GLU A 100 16.92 11.58 32.27
CA GLU A 100 17.83 10.55 31.76
C GLU A 100 17.08 9.27 31.36
N ILE A 101 16.14 8.81 32.20
CA ILE A 101 15.33 7.61 31.90
C ILE A 101 14.44 7.86 30.68
N ALA A 102 13.75 9.00 30.65
CA ALA A 102 12.90 9.38 29.52
C ALA A 102 13.69 9.45 28.22
N THR A 103 14.90 10.03 28.26
CA THR A 103 15.79 10.12 27.11
C THR A 103 16.26 8.76 26.62
N ARG A 104 16.63 7.84 27.52
CA ARG A 104 17.00 6.46 27.14
C ARG A 104 15.82 5.69 26.55
N GLN A 105 14.61 5.88 27.08
CA GLN A 105 13.40 5.29 26.50
C GLN A 105 13.11 5.83 25.10
N LEU A 106 13.33 7.13 24.87
CA LEU A 106 13.16 7.74 23.56
C LEU A 106 14.20 7.23 22.54
N GLU A 107 15.46 7.13 22.93
CA GLU A 107 16.51 6.54 22.09
C GLU A 107 16.17 5.08 21.74
N ALA A 108 15.72 4.29 22.73
CA ALA A 108 15.31 2.91 22.51
C ALA A 108 14.11 2.81 21.57
N LEU A 109 13.08 3.65 21.75
CA LEU A 109 11.92 3.74 20.87
C LEU A 109 12.33 4.07 19.43
N PHE A 110 13.20 5.06 19.26
CA PHE A 110 13.69 5.47 17.94
C PHE A 110 14.44 4.33 17.24
N ASN A 111 15.44 3.75 17.92
CA ASN A 111 16.28 2.69 17.36
C ASN A 111 15.45 1.44 17.03
N LEU A 112 14.51 1.09 17.90
CA LEU A 112 13.61 -0.04 17.67
C LEU A 112 12.69 0.20 16.47
N SER A 113 12.14 1.42 16.33
CA SER A 113 11.34 1.79 15.15
C SER A 113 12.14 1.72 13.85
N GLN A 114 13.39 2.19 13.84
CA GLN A 114 14.25 2.12 12.67
C GLN A 114 14.63 0.67 12.34
N LEU A 115 14.98 -0.14 13.34
CA LEU A 115 15.24 -1.57 13.14
C LEU A 115 14.06 -2.24 12.44
N LEU A 116 12.87 -2.14 13.02
CA LEU A 116 11.67 -2.79 12.49
C LEU A 116 11.37 -2.36 11.06
N PHE A 117 11.59 -1.08 10.74
CA PHE A 117 11.43 -0.56 9.39
C PHE A 117 12.38 -1.23 8.39
N GLY A 118 13.67 -1.36 8.73
CA GLY A 118 14.65 -2.02 7.85
C GLY A 118 14.36 -3.50 7.67
N LEU A 119 14.07 -4.18 8.77
CA LEU A 119 13.74 -5.61 8.74
C LEU A 119 12.49 -5.87 7.88
N ALA A 120 11.44 -5.06 8.02
CA ALA A 120 10.22 -5.18 7.22
C ALA A 120 10.44 -4.95 5.72
N ARG A 121 11.51 -4.23 5.35
CA ARG A 121 11.87 -3.93 3.95
C ARG A 121 13.02 -4.77 3.41
N ALA A 122 13.54 -5.71 4.21
CA ALA A 122 14.77 -6.44 3.92
C ALA A 122 15.95 -5.52 3.55
N GLU A 123 16.00 -4.33 4.16
CA GLU A 123 17.10 -3.39 3.98
C GLU A 123 18.30 -3.87 4.83
N GLN A 124 19.50 -3.83 4.26
CA GLN A 124 20.73 -4.27 4.94
C GLN A 124 21.36 -3.19 5.81
N SER A 125 20.86 -1.96 5.75
CA SER A 125 21.40 -0.82 6.50
C SER A 125 20.32 0.11 6.97
N ASN A 126 20.51 0.72 8.14
CA ASN A 126 19.62 1.74 8.68
C ASN A 126 20.36 2.78 9.51
N TYR A 127 19.68 3.90 9.75
CA TYR A 127 20.15 4.93 10.66
C TYR A 127 19.75 4.61 12.09
N THR A 128 20.71 4.65 13.00
CA THR A 128 20.44 4.76 14.43
C THR A 128 20.17 6.22 14.81
N PHE A 129 19.65 6.45 16.01
CA PHE A 129 19.53 7.78 16.59
C PHE A 129 20.88 8.52 16.58
N ARG A 130 21.95 7.79 16.92
CA ARG A 130 23.33 8.28 16.89
C ARG A 130 23.76 8.75 15.51
N ASP A 131 23.47 7.94 14.49
CA ASP A 131 23.94 8.22 13.13
C ASP A 131 23.33 9.53 12.63
N LEU A 132 22.04 9.77 12.93
CA LEU A 132 21.40 11.03 12.58
C LEU A 132 21.97 12.21 13.36
N GLN A 133 22.24 12.04 14.65
CA GLN A 133 22.81 13.10 15.49
C GLN A 133 24.22 13.50 15.03
N LEU A 134 25.03 12.52 14.61
CA LEU A 134 26.41 12.71 14.16
C LEU A 134 26.52 12.96 12.64
N GLY A 135 25.42 12.93 11.89
CA GLY A 135 25.42 13.03 10.44
C GLY A 135 26.16 11.87 9.75
N GLN A 136 26.24 10.71 10.40
CA GLN A 136 26.91 9.52 9.88
C GLN A 136 26.03 8.79 8.84
N PRO A 137 26.65 8.08 7.89
CA PRO A 137 25.90 7.24 6.95
C PRO A 137 25.17 6.11 7.70
N ALA A 138 24.13 5.57 7.07
CA ALA A 138 23.41 4.41 7.60
C ALA A 138 24.39 3.25 7.81
N GLN A 139 24.36 2.65 9.00
CA GLN A 139 25.20 1.50 9.31
C GLN A 139 24.54 0.24 8.73
N ARG A 140 25.37 -0.65 8.18
CA ARG A 140 24.89 -1.99 7.81
C ARG A 140 24.61 -2.78 9.07
N PHE A 141 23.52 -3.54 9.08
CA PHE A 141 23.34 -4.54 10.10
C PHE A 141 24.45 -5.58 9.92
N SER A 142 25.36 -5.74 10.88
CA SER A 142 26.27 -6.89 10.79
C SER A 142 25.50 -8.18 10.94
N GLU A 143 25.95 -9.18 10.20
CA GLU A 143 25.54 -10.57 10.38
C GLU A 143 25.72 -11.02 11.84
N ALA A 144 26.72 -10.47 12.55
CA ALA A 144 27.00 -10.75 13.95
C ALA A 144 25.81 -10.46 14.88
N GLY A 145 25.09 -9.35 14.64
CA GLY A 145 23.89 -8.98 15.41
C GLY A 145 22.71 -9.92 15.17
N PHE A 146 22.70 -10.64 14.03
CA PHE A 146 21.67 -11.60 13.68
C PHE A 146 22.08 -13.07 13.87
N ASN A 147 23.27 -13.35 14.40
CA ASN A 147 23.73 -14.71 14.66
C ASN A 147 22.82 -15.51 15.61
N LYS A 148 22.02 -14.83 16.43
CA LYS A 148 20.98 -15.48 17.26
C LYS A 148 19.81 -16.02 16.44
N PHE A 149 19.61 -15.50 15.23
CA PHE A 149 18.49 -15.82 14.35
C PHE A 149 18.89 -16.60 13.11
N SER A 150 20.19 -16.67 12.77
CA SER A 150 20.67 -17.54 11.72
C SER A 150 20.65 -19.00 12.20
N ASN A 151 19.76 -19.81 11.61
CA ASN A 151 19.89 -21.26 11.72
C ASN A 151 21.22 -21.65 11.07
N SER A 152 22.06 -22.39 11.79
CA SER A 152 23.44 -22.75 11.42
C SER A 152 23.62 -23.38 10.03
N ASN A 153 22.52 -23.77 9.39
CA ASN A 153 22.50 -24.51 8.13
C ASN A 153 22.08 -23.66 6.91
N ASN A 154 21.56 -22.44 7.08
CA ASN A 154 21.12 -21.59 5.96
C ASN A 154 22.01 -20.36 5.77
N LYS A 155 22.53 -20.19 4.55
CA LYS A 155 23.45 -19.09 4.18
C LYS A 155 22.76 -17.73 4.03
N SER A 156 21.42 -17.65 4.02
CA SER A 156 20.68 -16.38 3.86
C SER A 156 19.80 -16.10 5.08
N ILE A 157 19.89 -14.89 5.62
CA ILE A 157 19.04 -14.39 6.70
C ILE A 157 17.65 -14.08 6.14
N ASP A 158 16.61 -14.68 6.71
CA ASP A 158 15.23 -14.29 6.46
C ASP A 158 14.87 -13.08 7.34
N PHE A 159 15.01 -11.88 6.79
CA PHE A 159 14.72 -10.63 7.50
C PHE A 159 13.28 -10.54 8.01
N PHE A 160 12.32 -11.16 7.32
CA PHE A 160 10.93 -11.14 7.75
C PHE A 160 10.70 -12.07 8.95
N HIS A 161 11.37 -13.23 8.98
CA HIS A 161 11.35 -14.08 10.17
C HIS A 161 11.99 -13.37 11.38
N VAL A 162 13.13 -12.69 11.19
CA VAL A 162 13.76 -11.89 12.25
C VAL A 162 12.83 -10.77 12.72
N PHE A 163 12.18 -10.07 11.79
CA PHE A 163 11.15 -9.06 12.09
C PHE A 163 10.07 -9.63 13.01
N GLN A 164 9.49 -10.78 12.66
CA GLN A 164 8.45 -11.43 13.47
C GLN A 164 8.94 -11.78 14.88
N LEU A 165 10.17 -12.28 15.02
CA LEU A 165 10.75 -12.59 16.33
C LEU A 165 10.92 -11.34 17.19
N VAL A 166 11.43 -10.24 16.62
CA VAL A 166 11.57 -8.97 17.35
C VAL A 166 10.20 -8.42 17.77
N VAL A 167 9.20 -8.45 16.88
CA VAL A 167 7.85 -8.00 17.22
C VAL A 167 7.23 -8.85 18.34
N ASN A 168 7.45 -10.17 18.31
CA ASN A 168 7.01 -11.06 19.39
C ASN A 168 7.69 -10.72 20.73
N ASP A 169 8.98 -10.38 20.73
CA ASP A 169 9.69 -9.95 21.94
C ASP A 169 9.16 -8.61 22.47
N ILE A 170 8.81 -7.66 21.58
CA ILE A 170 8.13 -6.40 21.95
C ILE A 170 6.82 -6.68 22.67
N VAL A 171 6.00 -7.60 22.15
CA VAL A 171 4.71 -7.97 22.76
C VAL A 171 4.93 -8.63 24.11
N LYS A 172 5.81 -9.65 24.19
CA LYS A 172 6.07 -10.43 25.42
C LYS A 172 6.66 -9.60 26.55
N SER A 173 7.54 -8.64 26.22
CA SER A 173 8.14 -7.73 27.21
C SER A 173 7.15 -6.69 27.76
N GLY A 174 5.98 -6.53 27.15
CA GLY A 174 5.03 -5.46 27.49
C GLY A 174 5.47 -4.08 27.00
N ALA A 175 6.42 -4.00 26.07
CA ALA A 175 6.91 -2.74 25.53
C ALA A 175 5.82 -1.93 24.81
N ILE A 176 4.83 -2.59 24.21
CA ILE A 176 3.65 -1.93 23.64
C ILE A 176 2.94 -1.05 24.68
N ASP A 177 2.81 -1.52 25.92
CA ASP A 177 2.12 -0.79 26.98
C ASP A 177 2.89 0.50 27.33
N THR A 178 4.22 0.45 27.35
CA THR A 178 5.05 1.65 27.51
C THR A 178 4.94 2.60 26.32
N VAL A 179 4.90 2.09 25.10
CA VAL A 179 4.75 2.91 23.88
C VAL A 179 3.42 3.65 23.89
N PHE A 180 2.33 3.00 24.30
CA PHE A 180 1.03 3.67 24.45
C PHE A 180 1.04 4.73 25.54
N LEU A 181 1.82 4.52 26.60
CA LEU A 181 1.96 5.50 27.67
C LEU A 181 2.75 6.73 27.22
N MET A 182 3.83 6.53 26.45
CA MET A 182 4.59 7.59 25.82
C MET A 182 3.74 8.33 24.77
N TYR A 183 2.95 7.61 23.97
CA TYR A 183 2.05 8.19 22.97
C TYR A 183 0.99 9.13 23.57
N LYS A 184 0.48 8.80 24.76
CA LYS A 184 -0.52 9.61 25.47
C LYS A 184 0.04 10.90 26.05
N ASP A 185 1.36 11.09 26.08
CA ASP A 185 1.97 12.31 26.59
C ASP A 185 1.92 13.41 25.51
N PRO A 186 1.13 14.49 25.72
CA PRO A 186 0.98 15.54 24.72
C PRO A 186 2.19 16.47 24.63
N ARG A 187 3.13 16.41 25.58
CA ARG A 187 4.19 17.43 25.73
C ARG A 187 5.27 17.32 24.67
N ILE A 188 5.45 16.14 24.06
CA ILE A 188 6.56 15.89 23.13
C ILE A 188 6.02 15.30 21.81
N ARG A 189 5.71 16.18 20.85
CA ARG A 189 5.15 15.78 19.53
C ARG A 189 6.03 14.76 18.81
N CYS A 190 7.36 14.90 18.88
CA CYS A 190 8.30 13.97 18.25
C CYS A 190 8.25 12.55 18.86
N VAL A 191 7.98 12.43 20.17
CA VAL A 191 7.78 11.14 20.84
C VAL A 191 6.51 10.48 20.32
N LYS A 192 5.41 11.24 20.22
CA LYS A 192 4.14 10.76 19.65
C LYS A 192 4.33 10.24 18.23
N GLN A 193 5.03 10.98 17.38
CA GLN A 193 5.37 10.55 16.02
C GLN A 193 6.16 9.24 16.03
N LYS A 194 7.19 9.10 16.88
CA LYS A 194 8.00 7.86 16.95
C LYS A 194 7.24 6.67 17.53
N CYS A 195 6.30 6.92 18.44
CA CYS A 195 5.36 5.89 18.89
C CYS A 195 4.51 5.40 17.71
N LEU A 196 3.98 6.30 16.88
CA LEU A 196 3.21 5.96 15.69
C LEU A 196 4.05 5.24 14.63
N ASP A 197 5.31 5.64 14.42
CA ASP A 197 6.24 4.94 13.52
C ASP A 197 6.45 3.48 13.97
N LEU A 198 6.73 3.26 15.26
CA LEU A 198 6.87 1.91 15.83
C LEU A 198 5.56 1.12 15.68
N LEU A 199 4.42 1.72 16.07
CA LEU A 199 3.10 1.10 16.00
C LEU A 199 2.72 0.72 14.57
N SER A 200 3.08 1.55 13.58
CA SER A 200 2.82 1.26 12.17
C SER A 200 3.61 0.05 11.67
N ASN A 201 4.80 -0.19 12.23
CA ASN A 201 5.60 -1.36 11.88
C ASN A 201 5.03 -2.61 12.58
N VAL A 202 4.82 -2.59 13.90
CA VAL A 202 4.35 -3.80 14.61
C VAL A 202 2.93 -4.21 14.22
N ALA A 203 2.06 -3.26 13.86
CA ALA A 203 0.70 -3.53 13.38
C ALA A 203 0.63 -4.20 12.00
N THR A 204 1.77 -4.43 11.34
CA THR A 204 1.82 -5.26 10.13
C THR A 204 1.54 -6.74 10.41
N LEU A 205 1.78 -7.20 11.64
CA LEU A 205 1.41 -8.55 12.08
C LEU A 205 -0.06 -8.56 12.54
N PRO A 206 -0.94 -9.40 11.94
CA PRO A 206 -2.36 -9.41 12.26
C PRO A 206 -2.68 -9.67 13.73
N GLU A 207 -1.89 -10.51 14.40
CA GLU A 207 -2.04 -10.85 15.82
C GLU A 207 -1.80 -9.64 16.72
N VAL A 208 -0.81 -8.81 16.37
CA VAL A 208 -0.47 -7.59 17.12
C VAL A 208 -1.48 -6.48 16.85
N ALA A 209 -1.90 -6.32 15.60
CA ALA A 209 -2.97 -5.37 15.25
C ALA A 209 -4.28 -5.70 15.99
N ARG A 210 -4.64 -6.99 16.08
CA ARG A 210 -5.79 -7.44 16.87
C ARG A 210 -5.60 -7.14 18.36
N LEU A 211 -4.43 -7.43 18.93
CA LEU A 211 -4.11 -7.09 20.32
C LEU A 211 -4.24 -5.58 20.58
N ILE A 212 -3.80 -4.75 19.63
CA ILE A 212 -3.94 -3.29 19.72
C ILE A 212 -5.43 -2.90 19.74
N LEU A 213 -6.23 -3.41 18.81
CA LEU A 213 -7.66 -3.10 18.71
C LEU A 213 -8.44 -3.58 19.95
N ASP A 214 -8.12 -4.75 20.47
CA ASP A 214 -8.82 -5.36 21.62
C ASP A 214 -8.45 -4.67 22.94
N ARG A 215 -7.16 -4.34 23.14
CA ARG A 215 -6.65 -3.82 24.42
C ARG A 215 -6.67 -2.29 24.50
N TYR A 216 -6.64 -1.61 23.36
CA TYR A 216 -6.56 -0.16 23.23
C TYR A 216 -7.67 0.38 22.32
N SER A 217 -8.93 0.05 22.60
CA SER A 217 -10.09 0.46 21.78
C SER A 217 -10.14 1.96 21.48
N GLU A 218 -9.82 2.80 22.49
CA GLU A 218 -9.78 4.27 22.35
C GLU A 218 -8.71 4.78 21.39
N PHE A 219 -7.69 3.95 21.09
CA PHE A 219 -6.61 4.35 20.20
C PHE A 219 -7.11 4.61 18.79
N LEU A 220 -8.12 3.86 18.32
CA LEU A 220 -8.71 4.10 17.01
C LEU A 220 -9.31 5.52 16.91
N ILE A 221 -9.93 5.98 17.99
CA ILE A 221 -10.48 7.34 18.11
C ILE A 221 -9.35 8.36 18.08
N GLN A 222 -8.27 8.11 18.83
CA GLN A 222 -7.10 8.99 18.87
C GLN A 222 -6.40 9.10 17.51
N LEU A 223 -6.32 8.01 16.73
CA LEU A 223 -5.78 8.02 15.37
C LEU A 223 -6.62 8.89 14.44
N VAL A 224 -7.95 8.73 14.46
CA VAL A 224 -8.84 9.54 13.61
C VAL A 224 -8.82 11.02 14.02
N GLN A 225 -8.75 11.32 15.32
CA GLN A 225 -8.55 12.69 15.82
C GLN A 225 -7.21 13.27 15.36
N GLY A 226 -6.12 12.50 15.43
CA GLY A 226 -4.81 12.92 14.92
C GLY A 226 -4.81 13.18 13.42
N ILE A 227 -5.59 12.41 12.65
CA ILE A 227 -5.80 12.65 11.21
C ILE A 227 -6.59 13.94 10.98
N ARG A 228 -7.65 14.19 11.77
CA ARG A 228 -8.51 15.37 11.61
C ARG A 228 -7.80 16.67 12.02
N ASP A 229 -7.20 16.67 13.20
CA ASP A 229 -6.79 17.91 13.89
C ASP A 229 -5.26 18.07 13.97
N GLY A 230 -4.48 17.03 13.68
CA GLY A 230 -3.03 17.03 13.93
C GLY A 230 -2.18 17.76 12.89
N HIS A 231 -0.88 17.91 13.17
CA HIS A 231 0.08 18.42 12.18
C HIS A 231 0.31 17.40 11.04
N LEU A 232 0.42 17.86 9.79
CA LEU A 232 0.47 16.97 8.61
C LEU A 232 1.58 15.90 8.70
N ILE A 233 2.79 16.34 9.05
CA ILE A 233 3.99 15.50 9.04
C ILE A 233 4.08 14.66 10.31
N GLU A 234 3.80 15.27 11.47
CA GLU A 234 4.05 14.67 12.79
C GLU A 234 2.90 13.78 13.25
N GLU A 235 1.67 14.07 12.83
CA GLU A 235 0.48 13.40 13.34
C GLU A 235 -0.38 12.78 12.24
N LYS A 236 -0.77 13.52 11.19
CA LYS A 236 -1.72 13.00 10.18
C LYS A 236 -1.13 11.81 9.44
N ILE A 237 0.05 11.96 8.84
CA ILE A 237 0.71 10.90 8.08
C ILE A 237 1.02 9.67 8.96
N PRO A 238 1.65 9.82 10.15
CA PRO A 238 1.92 8.66 11.01
C PRO A 238 0.64 7.98 11.53
N SER A 239 -0.38 8.76 11.94
CA SER A 239 -1.65 8.21 12.41
C SER A 239 -2.36 7.43 11.31
N LEU A 240 -2.38 7.99 10.10
CA LEU A 240 -2.94 7.33 8.92
C LEU A 240 -2.15 6.08 8.53
N SER A 241 -0.83 6.09 8.68
CA SER A 241 -0.01 4.89 8.46
C SER A 241 -0.41 3.78 9.41
N VAL A 242 -0.53 4.04 10.71
CA VAL A 242 -1.01 3.04 11.68
C VAL A 242 -2.42 2.57 11.32
N LEU A 243 -3.34 3.52 11.10
CA LEU A 243 -4.74 3.24 10.80
C LEU A 243 -4.88 2.35 9.56
N LEU A 244 -4.09 2.59 8.51
CA LEU A 244 -4.10 1.79 7.30
C LEU A 244 -3.83 0.30 7.57
N ARG A 245 -2.93 -0.03 8.50
CA ARG A 245 -2.59 -1.43 8.85
C ARG A 245 -3.68 -2.03 9.73
N LEU A 246 -4.24 -1.25 10.66
CA LEU A 246 -5.37 -1.67 11.47
C LEU A 246 -6.62 -1.93 10.60
N CYS A 247 -6.94 -1.04 9.65
CA CYS A 247 -8.06 -1.20 8.72
C CYS A 247 -7.97 -2.50 7.92
N LYS A 248 -6.77 -2.89 7.49
CA LYS A 248 -6.56 -4.18 6.82
C LYS A 248 -7.03 -5.34 7.69
N VAL A 249 -6.62 -5.36 8.96
CA VAL A 249 -6.99 -6.43 9.91
C VAL A 249 -8.46 -6.35 10.30
N ILE A 250 -9.02 -5.15 10.47
CA ILE A 250 -10.45 -4.94 10.72
C ILE A 250 -11.28 -5.57 9.59
N VAL A 251 -10.91 -5.32 8.34
CA VAL A 251 -11.65 -5.83 7.17
C VAL A 251 -11.42 -7.33 6.99
N GLU A 252 -10.18 -7.81 7.03
CA GLU A 252 -9.84 -9.23 6.83
C GLU A 252 -10.42 -10.15 7.92
N ARG A 253 -10.50 -9.67 9.16
CA ARG A 253 -11.05 -10.43 10.29
C ARG A 253 -12.51 -10.09 10.61
N ASN A 254 -13.14 -9.25 9.77
CA ASN A 254 -14.53 -8.81 9.94
C ASN A 254 -14.83 -8.27 11.35
N LEU A 255 -13.97 -7.38 11.87
CA LEU A 255 -14.11 -6.78 13.19
C LEU A 255 -15.15 -5.64 13.16
N LEU A 256 -16.42 -6.00 13.05
CA LEU A 256 -17.53 -5.06 12.85
C LEU A 256 -17.61 -3.94 13.90
N GLY A 257 -17.23 -4.20 15.15
CA GLY A 257 -17.20 -3.16 16.20
C GLY A 257 -16.20 -2.04 15.91
N ALA A 258 -14.95 -2.42 15.57
CA ALA A 258 -13.92 -1.46 15.18
C ALA A 258 -14.27 -0.74 13.86
N TYR A 259 -14.90 -1.46 12.92
CA TYR A 259 -15.38 -0.88 11.66
C TYR A 259 -16.49 0.16 11.90
N GLN A 260 -17.45 -0.14 12.79
CA GLN A 260 -18.53 0.77 13.17
C GLN A 260 -17.99 2.07 13.77
N HIS A 261 -16.94 2.00 14.60
CA HIS A 261 -16.29 3.20 15.12
C HIS A 261 -15.76 4.13 14.02
N LEU A 262 -15.23 3.60 12.91
CA LEU A 262 -14.80 4.42 11.78
C LEU A 262 -15.98 5.15 11.11
N ILE A 263 -17.13 4.49 11.03
CA ILE A 263 -18.36 5.07 10.49
C ILE A 263 -18.89 6.16 11.41
N ASP A 264 -18.96 5.88 12.71
CA ASP A 264 -19.48 6.82 13.71
C ASP A 264 -18.64 8.10 13.76
N MET A 265 -17.33 7.98 13.56
CA MET A 265 -16.41 9.11 13.45
C MET A 265 -16.43 9.82 12.09
N GLN A 266 -17.26 9.36 11.14
CA GLN A 266 -17.37 9.95 9.79
C GLN A 266 -16.02 9.98 9.05
N PHE A 267 -15.23 8.91 9.16
CA PHE A 267 -13.86 8.89 8.64
C PHE A 267 -13.76 9.27 7.14
N ILE A 268 -14.70 8.83 6.30
CA ILE A 268 -14.72 9.22 4.87
C ILE A 268 -14.87 10.74 4.70
N ASP A 269 -15.79 11.37 5.45
CA ASP A 269 -16.01 12.81 5.35
C ASP A 269 -14.79 13.59 5.84
N ILE A 270 -14.15 13.15 6.94
CA ILE A 270 -12.90 13.74 7.43
C ILE A 270 -11.81 13.71 6.34
N ILE A 271 -11.61 12.57 5.69
CA ILE A 271 -10.58 12.45 4.65
C ILE A 271 -10.88 13.38 3.47
N ILE A 272 -12.14 13.48 3.03
CA ILE A 272 -12.51 14.36 1.92
C ILE A 272 -12.36 15.84 2.31
N ASP A 273 -12.76 16.23 3.53
CA ASP A 273 -12.56 17.59 4.04
C ASP A 273 -11.07 17.98 3.99
N LEU A 274 -10.19 17.04 4.37
CA LEU A 274 -8.74 17.26 4.34
C LEU A 274 -8.18 17.35 2.94
N PHE A 275 -8.73 16.60 1.99
CA PHE A 275 -8.35 16.71 0.59
C PHE A 275 -8.79 18.03 -0.05
N GLU A 276 -9.90 18.59 0.41
CA GLU A 276 -10.45 19.85 -0.06
C GLU A 276 -9.80 21.06 0.64
N ASN A 277 -9.03 20.84 1.71
CA ASN A 277 -8.34 21.91 2.42
C ASN A 277 -7.23 22.54 1.54
N ASN A 278 -7.34 23.85 1.32
CA ASN A 278 -6.40 24.63 0.52
C ASN A 278 -5.04 24.84 1.19
N GLU A 279 -4.92 24.68 2.51
CA GLU A 279 -3.68 24.85 3.26
C GLU A 279 -2.57 23.90 2.79
N TYR A 280 -2.91 22.74 2.22
CA TYR A 280 -1.90 21.79 1.73
C TYR A 280 -1.38 22.07 0.33
N LYS A 281 -1.86 23.15 -0.32
CA LYS A 281 -1.47 23.52 -1.68
C LYS A 281 -0.16 24.31 -1.75
N TYR A 282 0.44 24.67 -0.62
CA TYR A 282 1.74 25.33 -0.58
C TYR A 282 2.87 24.38 -0.99
N LEU A 283 3.88 24.92 -1.69
CA LEU A 283 4.99 24.15 -2.26
C LEU A 283 5.79 23.37 -1.20
N GLU A 284 5.86 23.88 0.02
CA GLU A 284 6.56 23.23 1.15
C GLU A 284 5.83 21.99 1.69
N HIS A 285 4.51 21.95 1.55
CA HIS A 285 3.68 20.87 2.07
C HIS A 285 3.27 19.86 1.00
N VAL A 286 3.39 20.19 -0.28
CA VAL A 286 2.82 19.37 -1.37
C VAL A 286 3.37 17.94 -1.40
N VAL A 287 4.66 17.74 -1.12
CA VAL A 287 5.27 16.39 -1.09
C VAL A 287 4.66 15.54 0.02
N TYR A 288 4.49 16.13 1.19
CA TYR A 288 3.89 15.47 2.35
C TYR A 288 2.40 15.23 2.13
N PHE A 289 1.70 16.19 1.52
CA PHE A 289 0.30 16.05 1.18
C PHE A 289 0.06 14.91 0.19
N ILE A 290 0.91 14.75 -0.83
CA ILE A 290 0.79 13.61 -1.77
C ILE A 290 1.00 12.28 -1.05
N LYS A 291 1.95 12.22 -0.11
CA LYS A 291 2.14 11.03 0.73
C LYS A 291 0.90 10.75 1.59
N PHE A 292 0.33 11.78 2.21
CA PHE A 292 -0.91 11.70 2.98
C PHE A 292 -2.07 11.21 2.11
N GLU A 293 -2.31 11.82 0.96
CA GLU A 293 -3.37 11.48 0.02
C GLU A 293 -3.26 10.04 -0.47
N SER A 294 -2.06 9.59 -0.84
CA SER A 294 -1.82 8.21 -1.25
C SER A 294 -2.15 7.20 -0.15
N LEU A 295 -1.74 7.48 1.10
CA LEU A 295 -2.08 6.63 2.25
C LEU A 295 -3.59 6.65 2.56
N ALA A 296 -4.23 7.81 2.38
CA ALA A 296 -5.64 7.99 2.68
C ALA A 296 -6.51 7.25 1.68
N LEU A 297 -6.19 7.35 0.38
CA LEU A 297 -6.86 6.59 -0.67
C LEU A 297 -6.64 5.09 -0.54
N GLN A 298 -5.44 4.65 -0.12
CA GLN A 298 -5.20 3.25 0.24
C GLN A 298 -6.12 2.80 1.38
N CYS A 299 -6.24 3.62 2.42
CA CYS A 299 -7.05 3.31 3.58
C CYS A 299 -8.54 3.23 3.21
N LEU A 300 -9.02 4.19 2.41
CA LEU A 300 -10.39 4.21 1.90
C LEU A 300 -10.66 3.00 1.00
N HIS A 301 -9.73 2.62 0.12
CA HIS A 301 -9.87 1.44 -0.71
C HIS A 301 -10.03 0.16 0.13
N ILE A 302 -9.20 -0.03 1.16
CA ILE A 302 -9.29 -1.18 2.06
C ILE A 302 -10.64 -1.20 2.78
N VAL A 303 -11.03 -0.07 3.37
CA VAL A 303 -12.29 0.06 4.11
C VAL A 303 -13.51 -0.21 3.22
N LEU A 304 -13.42 0.06 1.92
CA LEU A 304 -14.51 -0.09 0.95
C LEU A 304 -14.39 -1.36 0.10
N GLN A 305 -13.46 -2.27 0.40
CA GLN A 305 -13.15 -3.43 -0.44
C GLN A 305 -14.32 -4.44 -0.52
N CYS A 306 -15.17 -4.52 0.52
CA CYS A 306 -16.30 -5.44 0.60
C CYS A 306 -17.64 -4.71 0.42
N ALA A 307 -18.60 -5.34 -0.27
CA ALA A 307 -19.93 -4.77 -0.49
C ALA A 307 -20.70 -4.53 0.81
N GLU A 308 -20.61 -5.46 1.76
CA GLU A 308 -21.27 -5.34 3.07
C GLU A 308 -20.79 -4.09 3.82
N HIS A 309 -19.47 -3.88 3.82
CA HIS A 309 -18.81 -2.70 4.38
C HIS A 309 -19.22 -1.40 3.70
N VAL A 310 -19.25 -1.38 2.35
CA VAL A 310 -19.73 -0.20 1.59
C VAL A 310 -21.18 0.12 1.96
N ASP A 311 -22.03 -0.89 2.16
CA ASP A 311 -23.44 -0.69 2.46
C ASP A 311 -23.69 -0.01 3.82
N MET A 312 -22.75 -0.15 4.77
CA MET A 312 -22.82 0.48 6.10
C MET A 312 -22.57 1.99 6.08
N TRP A 313 -21.86 2.51 5.08
CA TRP A 313 -21.62 3.95 4.96
C TRP A 313 -22.87 4.70 4.50
N SER A 314 -23.03 5.94 4.95
CA SER A 314 -24.12 6.79 4.46
C SER A 314 -24.01 7.02 2.95
N GLU A 315 -25.14 7.04 2.25
CA GLU A 315 -25.18 7.33 0.80
C GLU A 315 -24.53 8.68 0.48
N LYS A 316 -24.69 9.67 1.37
CA LYS A 316 -24.07 10.99 1.25
C LYS A 316 -22.53 10.90 1.21
N ALA A 317 -21.92 10.17 2.15
CA ALA A 317 -20.47 9.99 2.21
C ALA A 317 -19.95 9.25 0.95
N GLN A 318 -20.67 8.22 0.50
CA GLN A 318 -20.33 7.47 -0.71
C GLN A 318 -20.36 8.36 -1.96
N ILE A 319 -21.42 9.15 -2.15
CA ILE A 319 -21.53 10.09 -3.27
C ILE A 319 -20.42 11.14 -3.23
N ARG A 320 -20.14 11.68 -2.05
CA ARG A 320 -19.08 12.68 -1.86
C ARG A 320 -17.72 12.12 -2.27
N LEU A 321 -17.39 10.91 -1.82
CA LEU A 321 -16.15 10.23 -2.18
C LEU A 321 -16.04 9.99 -3.69
N VAL A 322 -17.11 9.50 -4.32
CA VAL A 322 -17.11 9.24 -5.76
C VAL A 322 -16.95 10.53 -6.55
N ASN A 323 -17.61 11.63 -6.14
CA ASN A 323 -17.44 12.94 -6.77
C ASN A 323 -16.01 13.46 -6.64
N TYR A 324 -15.40 13.28 -5.47
CA TYR A 324 -14.00 13.63 -5.25
C TYR A 324 -13.08 12.82 -6.19
N CYS A 325 -13.26 11.50 -6.26
CA CYS A 325 -12.51 10.66 -7.20
C CYS A 325 -12.70 11.11 -8.66
N CYS A 326 -13.94 11.37 -9.10
CA CYS A 326 -14.20 11.88 -10.45
C CYS A 326 -13.51 13.23 -10.71
N THR A 327 -13.49 14.12 -9.72
CA THR A 327 -12.78 15.41 -9.82
C THR A 327 -11.29 15.21 -10.05
N LEU A 328 -10.66 14.30 -9.29
CA LEU A 328 -9.24 13.96 -9.48
C LEU A 328 -8.97 13.34 -10.85
N LEU A 329 -9.79 12.36 -11.26
CA LEU A 329 -9.65 11.71 -12.56
C LEU A 329 -9.78 12.72 -13.70
N HIS A 330 -10.76 13.63 -13.62
CA HIS A 330 -10.98 14.69 -14.60
C HIS A 330 -9.77 15.64 -14.71
N LYS A 331 -9.25 16.09 -13.57
CA LYS A 331 -8.03 16.91 -13.52
C LYS A 331 -6.82 16.20 -14.15
N SER A 332 -6.67 14.89 -13.93
CA SER A 332 -5.55 14.11 -14.47
C SER A 332 -5.52 14.00 -16.01
N VAL A 333 -6.66 14.25 -16.66
CA VAL A 333 -6.83 14.16 -18.12
C VAL A 333 -6.76 15.52 -18.78
N LEU A 334 -7.47 16.53 -18.25
CA LEU A 334 -7.57 17.85 -18.89
C LEU A 334 -6.24 18.62 -18.95
N ASP A 335 -5.30 18.31 -18.07
CA ASP A 335 -4.04 19.05 -17.98
C ASP A 335 -3.06 18.76 -19.13
N ASP A 336 -3.31 17.78 -20.01
CA ASP A 336 -2.46 17.54 -21.19
C ASP A 336 -2.79 18.44 -22.39
N GLU A 337 -4.07 18.68 -22.67
CA GLU A 337 -4.49 19.44 -23.87
C GLU A 337 -4.17 20.94 -23.75
N GLN A 338 -4.02 21.45 -22.52
CA GLN A 338 -3.72 22.86 -22.25
C GLN A 338 -2.23 23.15 -21.97
N ARG A 339 -1.32 22.18 -22.18
CA ARG A 339 0.15 22.35 -22.02
C ARG A 339 0.82 23.31 -23.00
N THR A 340 0.07 24.10 -23.78
CA THR A 340 0.66 25.22 -24.52
C THR A 340 1.27 26.21 -23.52
N HIS A 341 2.60 26.29 -23.55
CA HIS A 341 3.57 26.86 -22.60
C HIS A 341 3.24 28.17 -21.84
N ARG A 342 2.20 28.93 -22.21
CA ARG A 342 1.93 30.27 -21.65
C ARG A 342 1.10 30.29 -20.36
N HIS A 343 0.46 29.19 -19.96
CA HIS A 343 -0.39 29.19 -18.75
C HIS A 343 0.24 28.61 -17.48
N TYR A 344 1.50 28.17 -17.55
CA TYR A 344 2.17 27.54 -16.41
C TYR A 344 2.38 28.51 -15.22
N GLN A 345 2.67 29.78 -15.50
CA GLN A 345 2.94 30.79 -14.45
C GLN A 345 1.70 31.25 -13.68
N LYS A 346 0.49 31.06 -14.22
CA LYS A 346 -0.76 31.43 -13.53
C LYS A 346 -1.37 30.26 -12.75
N ARG A 347 -0.77 29.07 -12.82
CA ARG A 347 -1.20 27.83 -12.17
C ARG A 347 -0.35 27.51 -10.93
N MET A 348 -0.15 28.50 -10.06
CA MET A 348 0.36 28.28 -8.69
C MET A 348 -0.60 27.45 -7.82
N GLU A 349 -1.81 27.15 -8.30
CA GLU A 349 -2.58 26.00 -7.83
C GLU A 349 -1.88 24.73 -8.31
N LEU A 350 -0.78 24.37 -7.63
CA LEU A 350 -0.07 23.11 -7.84
C LEU A 350 -1.11 21.99 -7.67
N ASN A 351 -1.59 21.44 -8.77
CA ASN A 351 -2.41 20.25 -8.75
C ASN A 351 -1.47 19.13 -8.29
N HIS A 352 -1.66 18.63 -7.08
CA HIS A 352 -0.84 17.57 -6.49
C HIS A 352 -0.77 16.33 -7.40
N LEU A 353 -1.77 16.10 -8.27
CA LEU A 353 -1.71 15.09 -9.33
C LEU A 353 -0.64 15.38 -10.40
N ILE A 354 -0.46 16.64 -10.80
CA ILE A 354 0.61 17.04 -11.73
C ILE A 354 1.95 16.83 -11.05
N TYR A 355 2.09 17.24 -9.79
CA TYR A 355 3.31 17.01 -9.04
C TYR A 355 3.58 15.50 -8.89
N ALA A 356 2.55 14.70 -8.59
CA ALA A 356 2.67 13.25 -8.50
C ALA A 356 3.05 12.61 -9.86
N GLU A 357 2.46 13.07 -10.97
CA GLU A 357 2.81 12.63 -12.32
C GLU A 357 4.26 13.00 -12.68
N GLN A 358 4.71 14.21 -12.32
CA GLN A 358 6.07 14.70 -12.58
C GLN A 358 7.14 14.02 -11.72
N HIS A 359 6.79 13.66 -10.49
CA HIS A 359 7.72 13.04 -9.54
C HIS A 359 7.53 11.52 -9.43
N SER A 360 6.86 10.90 -10.40
CA SER A 360 6.61 9.45 -10.45
C SER A 360 5.90 8.89 -9.22
N ILE A 361 5.13 9.72 -8.50
CA ILE A 361 4.27 9.31 -7.36
C ILE A 361 2.90 8.85 -7.90
N ILE A 362 2.95 8.00 -8.92
CA ILE A 362 1.83 7.63 -9.78
C ILE A 362 0.80 6.73 -9.05
N HIS A 363 1.19 6.17 -7.90
CA HIS A 363 0.33 5.30 -7.09
C HIS A 363 -0.96 5.96 -6.61
N SER A 364 -1.02 7.28 -6.41
CA SER A 364 -2.25 7.92 -5.95
C SER A 364 -3.40 7.71 -6.95
N LEU A 365 -3.14 7.85 -8.25
CA LEU A 365 -4.16 7.73 -9.29
C LEU A 365 -4.73 6.31 -9.40
N SER A 366 -3.90 5.26 -9.25
CA SER A 366 -4.42 3.88 -9.20
C SER A 366 -5.34 3.67 -8.00
N TYR A 367 -4.99 4.20 -6.82
CA TYR A 367 -5.87 4.13 -5.64
C TYR A 367 -7.15 4.97 -5.80
N VAL A 368 -7.12 6.11 -6.49
CA VAL A 368 -8.35 6.85 -6.85
C VAL A 368 -9.28 5.96 -7.68
N ILE A 369 -8.74 5.31 -8.71
CA ILE A 369 -9.52 4.43 -9.60
C ILE A 369 -10.09 3.23 -8.82
N LEU A 370 -9.27 2.59 -7.99
CA LEU A 370 -9.68 1.44 -7.18
C LEU A 370 -10.73 1.83 -6.12
N THR A 371 -10.60 2.99 -5.50
CA THR A 371 -11.58 3.52 -4.53
C THR A 371 -12.91 3.82 -5.23
N PHE A 372 -12.87 4.50 -6.37
CA PHE A 372 -14.05 4.72 -7.21
C PHE A 372 -14.75 3.41 -7.57
N LEU A 373 -13.98 2.42 -8.03
CA LEU A 373 -14.48 1.10 -8.39
C LEU A 373 -15.15 0.38 -7.22
N SER A 374 -14.55 0.48 -6.03
CA SER A 374 -15.02 -0.19 -4.83
C SER A 374 -16.44 0.29 -4.48
N VAL A 375 -16.71 1.59 -4.57
CA VAL A 375 -18.06 2.14 -4.33
C VAL A 375 -19.03 1.78 -5.46
N VAL A 376 -18.62 1.98 -6.71
CA VAL A 376 -19.49 1.81 -7.89
C VAL A 376 -19.87 0.35 -8.12
N ARG A 377 -19.00 -0.60 -7.79
CA ARG A 377 -19.28 -2.05 -7.89
C ARG A 377 -20.32 -2.49 -6.86
N CYS A 378 -20.27 -1.93 -5.67
CA CYS A 378 -21.10 -2.35 -4.55
C CYS A 378 -22.51 -1.73 -4.59
N ARG A 379 -22.65 -0.47 -5.07
CA ARG A 379 -23.95 0.19 -5.19
C ARG A 379 -24.48 0.23 -6.63
N LYS A 380 -25.56 -0.51 -6.90
CA LYS A 380 -26.15 -0.61 -8.25
C LYS A 380 -26.66 0.72 -8.79
N GLU A 381 -27.21 1.57 -7.93
CA GLU A 381 -27.80 2.88 -8.23
C GLU A 381 -26.72 3.87 -8.65
N ILE A 382 -25.66 3.98 -7.84
CA ILE A 382 -24.48 4.81 -8.16
C ILE A 382 -23.86 4.32 -9.47
N GLY A 383 -23.66 3.01 -9.61
CA GLY A 383 -23.13 2.45 -10.85
C GLY A 383 -24.04 2.65 -12.06
N ALA A 384 -25.37 2.70 -11.90
CA ALA A 384 -26.28 3.00 -13.00
C ALA A 384 -26.14 4.46 -13.43
N PHE A 385 -26.09 5.39 -12.48
CA PHE A 385 -25.90 6.82 -12.74
C PHE A 385 -24.63 7.09 -13.56
N TYR A 386 -23.47 6.58 -13.12
CA TYR A 386 -22.21 6.82 -13.84
C TYR A 386 -22.11 6.06 -15.17
N ARG A 387 -22.84 4.95 -15.35
CA ARG A 387 -22.90 4.27 -16.66
C ARG A 387 -23.68 5.07 -17.70
N GLU A 388 -24.71 5.79 -17.28
CA GLU A 388 -25.55 6.61 -18.15
C GLU A 388 -24.97 8.02 -18.37
N ASN A 389 -24.12 8.48 -17.45
CA ASN A 389 -23.47 9.79 -17.55
C ASN A 389 -22.49 9.85 -18.74
N GLU A 390 -22.77 10.71 -19.70
CA GLU A 390 -21.96 10.90 -20.92
C GLU A 390 -20.56 11.46 -20.61
N HIS A 391 -20.47 12.51 -19.79
CA HIS A 391 -19.20 13.11 -19.39
C HIS A 391 -18.27 12.12 -18.68
N PHE A 392 -18.81 11.23 -17.86
CA PHE A 392 -17.99 10.20 -17.22
C PHE A 392 -17.47 9.16 -18.22
N ARG A 393 -18.25 8.81 -19.24
CA ARG A 393 -17.80 7.91 -20.32
C ARG A 393 -16.71 8.56 -21.16
N GLU A 394 -16.85 9.85 -21.47
CA GLU A 394 -15.81 10.65 -22.13
C GLU A 394 -14.53 10.67 -21.30
N LEU A 395 -14.64 10.92 -19.99
CA LEU A 395 -13.52 10.90 -19.06
C LEU A 395 -12.79 9.55 -19.07
N LEU A 396 -13.53 8.43 -18.96
CA LEU A 396 -12.92 7.09 -19.01
C LEU A 396 -12.26 6.79 -20.35
N SER A 397 -12.85 7.25 -21.46
CA SER A 397 -12.26 7.12 -22.79
C SER A 397 -10.93 7.87 -22.87
N ALA A 398 -10.90 9.11 -22.37
CA ALA A 398 -9.71 9.94 -22.35
C ALA A 398 -8.62 9.38 -21.40
N MET A 399 -9.00 8.87 -20.23
CA MET A 399 -8.08 8.15 -19.34
C MET A 399 -7.50 6.90 -19.99
N LYS A 400 -8.32 6.11 -20.68
CA LYS A 400 -7.86 4.91 -21.41
C LYS A 400 -6.94 5.29 -22.57
N HIS A 401 -7.18 6.42 -23.22
CA HIS A 401 -6.28 6.93 -24.24
C HIS A 401 -4.93 7.36 -23.63
N LYS A 402 -4.94 8.04 -22.47
CA LYS A 402 -3.74 8.54 -21.80
C LYS A 402 -2.91 7.48 -21.06
N TYR A 403 -3.57 6.52 -20.39
CA TYR A 403 -2.93 5.54 -19.49
C TYR A 403 -3.20 4.08 -19.88
N GLY A 404 -3.86 3.83 -21.01
CA GLY A 404 -4.27 2.47 -21.41
C GLY A 404 -3.14 1.59 -21.93
N PRO A 405 -3.46 0.33 -22.29
CA PRO A 405 -2.52 -0.73 -22.65
C PRO A 405 -1.74 -0.53 -23.97
N ARG A 406 -1.86 0.64 -24.60
CA ARG A 406 -1.06 1.02 -25.77
C ARG A 406 -0.16 2.24 -25.54
N THR A 407 -0.09 2.74 -24.30
CA THR A 407 0.64 3.96 -23.96
C THR A 407 2.01 3.60 -23.39
N GLU A 408 3.00 4.47 -23.58
CA GLU A 408 4.31 4.36 -22.91
C GLU A 408 4.21 4.33 -21.38
N PHE A 409 3.03 4.67 -20.84
CA PHE A 409 2.77 4.70 -19.42
C PHE A 409 2.73 3.31 -18.77
N ILE A 410 2.39 2.25 -19.51
CA ILE A 410 2.26 0.89 -18.94
C ILE A 410 3.59 0.35 -18.44
N SER A 411 4.68 0.67 -19.14
CA SER A 411 6.02 0.27 -18.70
C SER A 411 6.41 0.98 -17.39
N ARG A 412 5.78 2.13 -17.10
CA ARG A 412 6.00 2.89 -15.87
C ARG A 412 5.10 2.45 -14.72
N ASP A 413 3.82 2.20 -14.97
CA ASP A 413 2.89 1.74 -13.92
C ASP A 413 1.77 0.82 -14.47
N PRO A 414 1.93 -0.52 -14.35
CA PRO A 414 0.90 -1.47 -14.76
C PRO A 414 -0.36 -1.43 -13.88
N ALA A 415 -0.29 -0.87 -12.66
CA ALA A 415 -1.41 -0.86 -11.72
C ALA A 415 -2.55 0.05 -12.20
N ILE A 416 -2.24 1.20 -12.80
CA ILE A 416 -3.26 2.10 -13.38
C ILE A 416 -3.94 1.43 -14.57
N SER A 417 -3.17 0.81 -15.46
CA SER A 417 -3.73 0.13 -16.63
C SER A 417 -4.66 -1.02 -16.23
N ASN A 418 -4.26 -1.78 -15.19
CA ASN A 418 -5.10 -2.82 -14.61
C ASN A 418 -6.36 -2.23 -13.97
N ALA A 419 -6.23 -1.19 -13.15
CA ALA A 419 -7.37 -0.52 -12.51
C ALA A 419 -8.36 0.04 -13.55
N LEU A 420 -7.88 0.71 -14.60
CA LEU A 420 -8.71 1.21 -15.70
C LEU A 420 -9.39 0.08 -16.48
N SER A 421 -8.70 -1.04 -16.68
CA SER A 421 -9.28 -2.23 -17.32
C SER A 421 -10.41 -2.81 -16.47
N GLN A 422 -10.25 -2.81 -15.15
CA GLN A 422 -11.32 -3.20 -14.21
C GLN A 422 -12.50 -2.23 -14.28
N VAL A 423 -12.27 -0.91 -14.31
CA VAL A 423 -13.35 0.09 -14.52
C VAL A 423 -14.07 -0.18 -15.83
N ALA A 424 -13.33 -0.32 -16.91
CA ALA A 424 -13.91 -0.51 -18.23
C ALA A 424 -14.77 -1.78 -18.27
N THR A 425 -14.29 -2.86 -17.64
CA THR A 425 -15.05 -4.10 -17.50
C THR A 425 -16.34 -3.86 -16.71
N VAL A 426 -16.26 -3.28 -15.52
CA VAL A 426 -17.43 -3.04 -14.66
C VAL A 426 -18.46 -2.11 -15.32
N MET A 427 -18.00 -1.08 -16.02
CA MET A 427 -18.85 -0.04 -16.61
C MET A 427 -19.41 -0.44 -17.98
N PHE A 428 -18.61 -1.09 -18.84
CA PHE A 428 -18.96 -1.33 -20.24
C PHE A 428 -19.31 -2.78 -20.57
N ASP A 429 -18.88 -3.80 -19.81
CA ASP A 429 -19.23 -5.19 -20.16
C ASP A 429 -20.74 -5.41 -20.16
N ARG A 430 -21.48 -4.81 -19.24
CA ARG A 430 -22.94 -4.93 -19.23
C ARG A 430 -23.58 -4.28 -20.45
N TYR A 431 -23.06 -3.14 -20.89
CA TYR A 431 -23.55 -2.45 -22.08
C TYR A 431 -23.28 -3.30 -23.34
N HIS A 432 -22.06 -3.81 -23.48
CA HIS A 432 -21.70 -4.68 -24.59
C HIS A 432 -22.43 -6.02 -24.56
N ARG A 433 -22.67 -6.63 -23.40
CA ARG A 433 -23.50 -7.84 -23.27
C ARG A 433 -24.95 -7.59 -23.67
N LYS A 434 -25.53 -6.44 -23.31
CA LYS A 434 -26.89 -6.08 -23.75
C LYS A 434 -26.95 -5.85 -25.27
N LYS A 435 -25.97 -5.13 -25.84
CA LYS A 435 -25.87 -4.93 -27.29
C LYS A 435 -25.64 -6.25 -28.05
N ARG A 436 -24.78 -7.13 -27.53
CA ARG A 436 -24.54 -8.47 -28.09
C ARG A 436 -25.78 -9.35 -27.98
N ARG A 437 -26.53 -9.33 -26.87
CA ARG A 437 -27.81 -10.05 -26.76
C ARG A 437 -28.84 -9.53 -27.77
N ASN A 438 -28.93 -8.22 -27.96
CA ASN A 438 -29.83 -7.67 -28.99
C ASN A 438 -29.38 -8.05 -30.41
N HIS A 439 -28.07 -8.00 -30.70
CA HIS A 439 -27.56 -8.48 -31.99
C HIS A 439 -27.76 -9.99 -32.19
N HIS A 440 -27.56 -10.78 -31.15
CA HIS A 440 -27.75 -12.23 -31.23
C HIS A 440 -29.23 -12.58 -31.36
N TYR A 441 -30.12 -11.83 -30.71
CA TYR A 441 -31.57 -11.96 -30.89
C TYR A 441 -32.00 -11.60 -32.32
N HIS A 442 -31.46 -10.51 -32.89
CA HIS A 442 -31.69 -10.17 -34.30
C HIS A 442 -31.15 -11.25 -35.24
N HIS A 443 -29.92 -11.71 -35.02
CA HIS A 443 -29.33 -12.78 -35.85
C HIS A 443 -30.09 -14.11 -35.72
N TYR A 444 -30.59 -14.45 -34.53
CA TYR A 444 -31.38 -15.66 -34.33
C TYR A 444 -32.76 -15.54 -35.00
N HIS A 445 -33.37 -14.35 -34.96
CA HIS A 445 -34.63 -14.08 -35.65
C HIS A 445 -34.47 -14.08 -37.18
N ASP A 446 -33.37 -13.52 -37.70
CA ASP A 446 -33.04 -13.56 -39.13
C ASP A 446 -32.71 -14.98 -39.59
N GLN A 447 -32.00 -15.75 -38.76
CA GLN A 447 -31.68 -17.15 -39.03
C GLN A 447 -32.93 -18.04 -38.95
N GLN A 448 -33.85 -17.78 -38.03
CA GLN A 448 -35.12 -18.50 -37.93
C GLN A 448 -36.03 -18.18 -39.12
N GLN A 449 -36.07 -16.93 -39.59
CA GLN A 449 -36.76 -16.56 -40.83
C GLN A 449 -36.13 -17.23 -42.06
N LEU A 450 -34.80 -17.32 -42.11
CA LEU A 450 -34.10 -18.01 -43.19
C LEU A 450 -34.36 -19.53 -43.15
N GLU A 451 -34.36 -20.15 -41.98
CA GLU A 451 -34.70 -21.57 -41.81
C GLU A 451 -36.16 -21.86 -42.15
N GLU A 452 -37.09 -20.98 -41.80
CA GLU A 452 -38.50 -21.09 -42.20
C GLU A 452 -38.66 -20.95 -43.71
N HIS A 453 -37.94 -20.02 -44.34
CA HIS A 453 -37.91 -19.86 -45.79
C HIS A 453 -37.25 -21.06 -46.50
N MET A 454 -36.17 -21.59 -45.95
CA MET A 454 -35.51 -22.81 -46.46
C MET A 454 -36.43 -24.03 -46.29
N LYS A 455 -37.11 -24.20 -45.15
CA LYS A 455 -38.10 -25.27 -44.95
C LYS A 455 -39.26 -25.17 -45.93
N GLN A 456 -39.73 -23.96 -46.27
CA GLN A 456 -40.74 -23.78 -47.31
C GLN A 456 -40.25 -24.20 -48.70
N HIS A 457 -38.94 -24.06 -48.98
CA HIS A 457 -38.35 -24.47 -50.25
C HIS A 457 -37.86 -25.94 -50.29
N MET A 458 -37.53 -26.56 -49.15
CA MET A 458 -37.00 -27.92 -49.07
C MET A 458 -38.06 -29.02 -49.14
N TYR A 459 -39.35 -28.68 -49.14
CA TYR A 459 -40.44 -29.65 -49.33
C TYR A 459 -40.74 -29.97 -50.81
N LEU A 460 -39.90 -29.52 -51.75
CA LEU A 460 -40.18 -29.65 -53.18
C LEU A 460 -39.15 -30.40 -54.02
N ASP A 461 -38.06 -30.94 -53.45
CA ASP A 461 -37.20 -31.78 -54.28
C ASP A 461 -36.32 -32.77 -53.51
N HIS A 462 -36.29 -33.98 -54.07
CA HIS A 462 -35.25 -35.00 -54.02
C HIS A 462 -35.25 -36.05 -52.91
N ASP A 463 -35.89 -37.18 -53.27
CA ASP A 463 -35.36 -38.53 -53.09
C ASP A 463 -34.04 -38.68 -53.89
N VAL A 464 -32.89 -38.82 -53.23
CA VAL A 464 -31.69 -39.44 -53.80
C VAL A 464 -30.96 -40.21 -52.70
N ASP A 465 -30.63 -41.45 -53.05
CA ASP A 465 -30.11 -42.54 -52.24
C ASP A 465 -28.73 -42.30 -51.59
N ASP A 466 -28.55 -43.08 -50.53
CA ASP A 466 -27.34 -43.44 -49.78
C ASP A 466 -26.11 -43.70 -50.66
N ASP A 467 -24.92 -43.30 -50.17
CA ASP A 467 -23.81 -44.22 -49.90
C ASP A 467 -22.51 -43.50 -49.46
N GLU A 468 -21.75 -44.22 -48.62
CA GLU A 468 -20.32 -44.08 -48.28
C GLU A 468 -19.91 -43.37 -46.97
N ASP A 469 -20.14 -44.12 -45.88
CA ASP A 469 -19.29 -44.20 -44.68
C ASP A 469 -17.84 -44.61 -45.01
N GLN A 470 -16.84 -43.87 -44.50
CA GLN A 470 -15.56 -44.41 -43.94
C GLN A 470 -14.53 -43.29 -43.59
N ASP A 471 -14.65 -42.62 -42.44
CA ASP A 471 -13.46 -42.03 -41.74
C ASP A 471 -13.67 -41.75 -40.23
N GLU A 472 -14.54 -42.51 -39.54
CA GLU A 472 -15.05 -42.18 -38.19
C GLU A 472 -14.14 -42.53 -36.98
N ASN A 473 -12.82 -42.63 -37.12
CA ASN A 473 -11.97 -42.96 -35.95
C ASN A 473 -10.78 -42.04 -35.67
N ARG A 474 -10.87 -40.77 -36.10
CA ARG A 474 -9.97 -39.73 -35.59
C ARG A 474 -10.51 -39.19 -34.29
N SER A 475 -10.09 -39.77 -33.16
CA SER A 475 -10.34 -39.18 -31.84
C SER A 475 -9.70 -37.78 -31.78
N TYR A 476 -10.52 -36.74 -31.90
CA TYR A 476 -10.08 -35.36 -31.79
C TYR A 476 -9.40 -35.11 -30.44
N ARG A 477 -8.26 -34.41 -30.46
CA ARG A 477 -7.40 -34.24 -29.27
C ARG A 477 -7.88 -33.07 -28.43
N LYS A 478 -7.79 -33.18 -27.10
CA LYS A 478 -8.14 -32.09 -26.17
C LYS A 478 -6.92 -31.22 -25.84
N CYS A 479 -7.15 -29.94 -25.55
CA CYS A 479 -6.08 -29.02 -25.17
C CYS A 479 -5.45 -29.49 -23.85
N SER A 480 -4.11 -29.45 -23.77
CA SER A 480 -3.38 -29.91 -22.58
C SER A 480 -3.49 -28.94 -21.39
N ASN A 481 -3.96 -27.71 -21.61
CA ASN A 481 -4.29 -26.80 -20.51
C ASN A 481 -5.64 -27.23 -19.92
N SER A 482 -5.65 -27.71 -18.67
CA SER A 482 -6.87 -28.19 -17.99
C SER A 482 -7.97 -27.14 -17.84
N LEU A 483 -7.63 -25.86 -17.91
CA LEU A 483 -8.59 -24.75 -17.90
C LEU A 483 -9.23 -24.50 -19.28
N CYS A 484 -8.73 -25.14 -20.34
CA CYS A 484 -9.21 -25.00 -21.71
C CYS A 484 -9.98 -26.24 -22.16
N GLN A 485 -11.25 -26.07 -22.54
CA GLN A 485 -12.12 -27.16 -22.99
C GLN A 485 -12.13 -27.36 -24.52
N ILE A 486 -11.25 -26.66 -25.25
CA ILE A 486 -11.21 -26.74 -26.72
C ILE A 486 -10.67 -28.11 -27.14
N THR A 487 -11.37 -28.74 -28.07
CA THR A 487 -10.99 -29.99 -28.74
C THR A 487 -10.61 -29.67 -30.19
N GLU A 488 -9.58 -30.33 -30.70
CA GLU A 488 -9.09 -30.19 -32.08
C GLU A 488 -10.23 -30.47 -33.06
N ASN A 489 -10.31 -29.73 -34.16
CA ASN A 489 -11.27 -29.96 -35.24
C ASN A 489 -10.55 -29.78 -36.58
N ASP A 490 -11.23 -30.03 -37.70
CA ASP A 490 -10.59 -30.02 -39.02
C ASP A 490 -10.05 -28.64 -39.45
N GLN A 491 -10.42 -27.57 -38.74
CA GLN A 491 -9.99 -26.20 -39.04
C GLN A 491 -8.84 -25.70 -38.14
N VAL A 492 -8.64 -26.29 -36.95
CA VAL A 492 -7.70 -25.77 -35.94
C VAL A 492 -6.68 -26.83 -35.56
N LYS A 493 -5.49 -26.78 -36.17
CA LYS A 493 -4.35 -27.64 -35.80
C LYS A 493 -3.73 -27.19 -34.48
N PHE A 494 -3.58 -28.11 -33.53
CA PHE A 494 -2.94 -27.80 -32.26
C PHE A 494 -1.42 -27.67 -32.40
N GLN A 495 -0.82 -26.80 -31.59
CA GLN A 495 0.62 -26.62 -31.49
C GLN A 495 1.20 -27.46 -30.35
N TYR A 496 2.39 -28.01 -30.53
CA TYR A 496 3.06 -28.79 -29.49
C TYR A 496 3.97 -27.93 -28.60
N CYS A 497 4.26 -28.42 -27.40
CA CYS A 497 5.33 -27.87 -26.58
C CYS A 497 6.68 -27.98 -27.34
N PRO A 498 7.43 -26.88 -27.51
CA PRO A 498 8.69 -26.91 -28.27
C PRO A 498 9.78 -27.73 -27.56
N HIS A 499 9.67 -27.94 -26.25
CA HIS A 499 10.67 -28.67 -25.46
C HIS A 499 10.40 -30.19 -25.42
N CYS A 500 9.18 -30.60 -25.06
CA CYS A 500 8.86 -32.03 -24.88
C CYS A 500 8.11 -32.68 -26.06
N GLN A 501 7.49 -31.89 -26.94
CA GLN A 501 6.63 -32.34 -28.05
C GLN A 501 5.47 -33.29 -27.68
N LYS A 502 5.19 -33.51 -26.39
CA LYS A 502 4.15 -34.43 -25.92
C LYS A 502 2.79 -33.77 -25.71
N LEU A 503 2.77 -32.54 -25.24
CA LEU A 503 1.55 -31.80 -24.94
C LEU A 503 1.15 -30.92 -26.13
N SER A 504 -0.14 -30.93 -26.47
CA SER A 504 -0.75 -30.16 -27.55
C SER A 504 -1.64 -29.04 -27.00
N TYR A 505 -1.62 -27.88 -27.67
CA TYR A 505 -2.30 -26.66 -27.25
C TYR A 505 -3.06 -26.05 -28.42
N CYS A 506 -4.30 -25.60 -28.17
CA CYS A 506 -5.11 -24.92 -29.18
C CYS A 506 -4.59 -23.52 -29.54
N SER A 507 -3.74 -22.91 -28.70
CA SER A 507 -3.19 -21.57 -28.89
C SER A 507 -1.89 -21.38 -28.13
N GLN A 508 -1.08 -20.40 -28.57
CA GLN A 508 0.12 -19.96 -27.85
C GLN A 508 -0.19 -19.51 -26.42
N TYR A 509 -1.32 -18.82 -26.20
CA TYR A 509 -1.75 -18.39 -24.87
C TYR A 509 -1.98 -19.58 -23.91
N CYS A 510 -2.68 -20.63 -24.36
CA CYS A 510 -2.89 -21.82 -23.53
C CYS A 510 -1.57 -22.53 -23.17
N ARG A 511 -0.58 -22.49 -24.08
CA ARG A 511 0.76 -23.01 -23.81
C ARG A 511 1.47 -22.19 -22.74
N GLU A 512 1.46 -20.86 -22.84
CA GLU A 512 2.12 -19.95 -21.88
C GLU A 512 1.50 -20.05 -20.48
N VAL A 513 0.17 -20.08 -20.38
CA VAL A 513 -0.52 -20.24 -19.09
C VAL A 513 -0.24 -21.61 -18.47
N HIS A 514 -0.29 -22.69 -19.26
CA HIS A 514 0.03 -24.01 -18.72
C HIS A 514 1.52 -24.14 -18.35
N TRP A 515 2.41 -23.47 -19.08
CA TRP A 515 3.84 -23.41 -18.80
C TRP A 515 4.14 -22.79 -17.44
N THR A 516 3.55 -21.63 -17.15
CA THR A 516 3.79 -20.90 -15.89
C THR A 516 3.17 -21.58 -14.68
N LEU A 517 2.01 -22.24 -14.85
CA LEU A 517 1.30 -22.85 -13.73
C LEU A 517 1.82 -24.22 -13.33
N ASN A 518 2.22 -25.09 -14.28
CA ASN A 518 2.52 -26.48 -13.95
C ASN A 518 3.51 -27.19 -14.90
N HIS A 519 3.50 -26.86 -16.19
CA HIS A 519 4.27 -27.64 -17.15
C HIS A 519 5.79 -27.39 -17.05
N ASN A 520 6.27 -26.20 -16.66
CA ASN A 520 7.71 -25.94 -16.53
C ASN A 520 8.39 -26.89 -15.52
N LEU A 521 7.70 -27.23 -14.43
CA LEU A 521 8.20 -28.12 -13.38
C LEU A 521 8.22 -29.59 -13.83
N SER A 522 7.30 -29.98 -14.72
CA SER A 522 7.13 -31.38 -15.17
C SER A 522 7.72 -31.66 -16.57
N CYS A 523 8.29 -30.66 -17.25
CA CYS A 523 8.84 -30.81 -18.59
C CYS A 523 10.20 -31.54 -18.58
N ARG A 524 10.20 -32.84 -18.90
CA ARG A 524 11.39 -33.70 -18.88
C ARG A 524 12.59 -33.14 -19.66
N SER A 525 12.36 -32.49 -20.80
CA SER A 525 13.45 -31.93 -21.61
C SER A 525 14.15 -30.73 -20.93
N VAL A 526 13.41 -29.95 -20.12
CA VAL A 526 13.99 -28.83 -19.34
C VAL A 526 14.71 -29.34 -18.10
N GLN A 527 14.18 -30.38 -17.45
CA GLN A 527 14.88 -31.04 -16.35
C GLN A 527 16.24 -31.59 -16.81
N GLN A 528 16.27 -32.24 -17.98
CA GLN A 528 17.52 -32.80 -18.53
C GLN A 528 18.54 -31.72 -18.98
N SER A 529 18.10 -30.52 -19.40
CA SER A 529 19.04 -29.44 -19.70
C SER A 529 19.63 -28.86 -18.42
N ASN A 530 18.82 -28.67 -17.37
CA ASN A 530 19.29 -28.11 -16.11
C ASN A 530 20.27 -29.05 -15.39
N GLU A 531 20.04 -30.37 -15.43
CA GLU A 531 20.97 -31.37 -14.87
C GLU A 531 22.32 -31.42 -15.61
N LYS A 532 22.35 -31.10 -16.91
CA LYS A 532 23.61 -31.01 -17.68
C LYS A 532 24.40 -29.75 -17.35
N ASP A 533 23.71 -28.64 -17.12
CA ASP A 533 24.34 -27.37 -16.78
C ASP A 533 24.91 -27.38 -15.34
N GLU A 534 24.20 -28.00 -14.38
CA GLU A 534 24.71 -28.17 -13.01
C GLU A 534 25.95 -29.07 -12.95
N ASN A 535 25.97 -30.16 -13.73
CA ASN A 535 27.15 -31.04 -13.80
C ASN A 535 28.35 -30.36 -14.51
N SER A 536 28.10 -29.43 -15.43
CA SER A 536 29.15 -28.64 -16.09
C SER A 536 29.78 -27.61 -15.12
N ILE A 537 28.98 -27.02 -14.23
CA ILE A 537 29.46 -26.07 -13.22
C ILE A 537 30.29 -26.78 -12.12
N VAL A 538 29.90 -27.98 -11.72
CA VAL A 538 30.65 -28.78 -10.73
C VAL A 538 32.01 -29.23 -11.26
N LEU A 539 32.13 -29.56 -12.54
CA LEU A 539 33.40 -29.89 -13.19
C LEU A 539 34.34 -28.68 -13.35
N HIS A 540 33.80 -27.46 -13.48
CA HIS A 540 34.63 -26.25 -13.62
C HIS A 540 35.17 -25.71 -12.29
N LEU A 541 34.60 -26.11 -11.16
CA LEU A 541 35.01 -25.68 -9.81
C LEU A 541 36.05 -26.59 -9.16
N SER A 542 36.20 -27.84 -9.62
CA SER A 542 37.24 -28.75 -9.13
C SER A 542 38.65 -28.42 -9.64
N ASP A 543 38.78 -27.70 -10.76
CA ASP A 543 40.07 -27.40 -11.40
C ASP A 543 40.72 -26.08 -10.95
N ARG A 544 40.12 -25.34 -10.00
CA ARG A 544 40.66 -24.03 -9.55
C ARG A 544 41.20 -23.97 -8.12
N PHE A 545 41.30 -25.10 -7.42
CA PHE A 545 41.95 -25.15 -6.09
C PHE A 545 43.31 -25.84 -6.17
N SER A 546 44.26 -25.23 -6.88
CA SER A 546 45.70 -25.49 -6.74
C SER A 546 46.46 -24.31 -7.33
N GLU A 547 46.89 -23.36 -6.48
CA GLU A 547 48.19 -22.66 -6.52
C GLU A 547 48.16 -21.24 -5.90
N SER A 548 48.99 -21.10 -4.87
CA SER A 548 49.78 -19.91 -4.46
C SER A 548 49.11 -18.62 -3.91
N LEU A 549 49.41 -18.36 -2.63
CA LEU A 549 49.70 -17.04 -2.02
C LEU A 549 50.85 -16.32 -2.79
N PRO A 550 50.90 -14.97 -2.86
CA PRO A 550 51.49 -14.19 -1.76
C PRO A 550 51.04 -12.70 -1.56
N GLN A 551 51.32 -12.24 -0.33
CA GLN A 551 51.84 -10.93 0.14
C GLN A 551 51.28 -9.55 -0.30
N VAL A 552 50.80 -8.82 0.73
CA VAL A 552 51.14 -7.44 1.16
C VAL A 552 51.76 -6.50 0.12
N TYR A 553 51.09 -5.37 -0.20
CA TYR A 553 51.67 -4.01 -0.21
C TYR A 553 50.57 -2.90 -0.27
N HIS A 554 50.79 -1.90 0.59
CA HIS A 554 50.53 -0.45 0.52
C HIS A 554 49.33 0.20 -0.20
N VAL A 555 48.75 1.12 0.58
CA VAL A 555 47.87 2.26 0.29
C VAL A 555 48.37 3.15 -0.86
N ASN A 556 47.46 3.55 -1.76
CA ASN A 556 47.38 4.94 -2.25
C ASN A 556 46.00 5.28 -2.84
N ASN A 557 45.50 6.43 -2.40
CA ASN A 557 44.27 7.09 -2.85
C ASN A 557 44.44 7.63 -4.28
N THR A 558 43.47 7.35 -5.15
CA THR A 558 43.02 8.28 -6.19
C THR A 558 41.61 7.92 -6.64
N VAL A 559 40.71 8.89 -6.50
CA VAL A 559 39.32 8.87 -6.99
C VAL A 559 39.31 9.08 -8.50
N PRO A 560 38.54 8.31 -9.27
CA PRO A 560 37.98 8.80 -10.52
C PRO A 560 36.46 8.90 -10.42
N MET A 561 35.94 10.08 -10.77
CA MET A 561 34.55 10.24 -11.16
C MET A 561 34.25 9.32 -12.34
N SER A 562 33.20 8.51 -12.24
CA SER A 562 32.57 7.94 -13.42
C SER A 562 31.05 7.95 -13.27
N ASN A 563 30.43 8.48 -14.32
CA ASN A 563 29.01 8.36 -14.62
C ASN A 563 28.65 6.87 -14.74
N ASN A 564 27.50 6.46 -14.21
CA ASN A 564 26.63 5.54 -14.92
C ASN A 564 25.21 5.48 -14.33
N SER A 565 24.27 5.75 -15.24
CA SER A 565 22.89 5.31 -15.24
C SER A 565 22.81 3.78 -15.35
N ALA A 566 22.09 3.14 -14.43
CA ALA A 566 21.54 1.80 -14.66
C ALA A 566 20.31 1.60 -13.75
N PHE A 567 19.14 1.57 -14.39
CA PHE A 567 17.90 1.07 -13.81
C PHE A 567 17.93 -0.45 -13.86
N GLU A 568 17.75 -1.10 -12.71
CA GLU A 568 17.44 -2.54 -12.67
C GLU A 568 16.25 -2.75 -11.74
N THR A 569 15.10 -3.00 -12.36
CA THR A 569 13.84 -3.41 -11.74
C THR A 569 13.87 -4.92 -11.47
N LEU A 570 13.60 -5.33 -10.23
CA LEU A 570 13.32 -6.72 -9.84
C LEU A 570 12.04 -6.81 -8.97
N PRO A 571 11.41 -7.99 -8.89
CA PRO A 571 9.97 -8.12 -9.09
C PRO A 571 9.15 -8.29 -7.81
N VAL A 572 7.85 -7.97 -7.95
CA VAL A 572 6.78 -8.31 -7.02
C VAL A 572 6.46 -9.81 -7.15
N GLN A 573 6.90 -10.63 -6.20
CA GLN A 573 6.36 -11.96 -5.94
C GLN A 573 6.38 -12.24 -4.44
N THR A 574 5.20 -12.40 -3.83
CA THR A 574 4.79 -13.53 -2.96
C THR A 574 3.53 -13.17 -2.19
N SER A 575 2.38 -13.70 -2.60
CA SER A 575 1.19 -13.87 -1.75
C SER A 575 0.36 -15.04 -2.27
N GLN A 576 0.91 -16.25 -2.21
CA GLN A 576 0.13 -17.45 -2.54
C GLN A 576 0.68 -18.68 -1.82
N ALA A 577 0.39 -18.77 -0.53
CA ALA A 577 0.41 -20.00 0.23
C ALA A 577 -0.45 -19.82 1.49
N MET A 578 -1.19 -20.87 1.86
CA MET A 578 -2.09 -21.03 3.04
C MET A 578 -3.59 -20.77 2.82
N ILE A 579 -4.18 -21.60 1.96
CA ILE A 579 -5.52 -22.16 2.19
C ILE A 579 -5.29 -23.66 2.35
N GLU A 580 -5.45 -24.20 3.57
CA GLU A 580 -5.90 -25.57 3.88
C GLU A 580 -5.65 -25.86 5.37
N ALA A 581 -6.74 -25.83 6.17
CA ALA A 581 -7.05 -26.76 7.26
C ALA A 581 -8.16 -26.14 8.13
N THR A 582 -9.40 -26.61 7.94
CA THR A 582 -10.50 -26.40 8.89
C THR A 582 -11.31 -27.69 8.98
N ALA A 583 -11.18 -28.38 10.10
CA ALA A 583 -12.03 -29.44 10.65
C ALA A 583 -11.40 -29.77 12.01
N GLU A 584 -12.05 -29.93 13.16
CA GLU A 584 -13.41 -29.92 13.68
C GLU A 584 -13.20 -29.78 15.20
N ILE A 585 -14.15 -29.20 15.95
CA ILE A 585 -14.71 -29.74 17.20
C ILE A 585 -15.77 -28.75 17.72
N THR A 586 -16.81 -29.38 18.25
CA THR A 586 -18.18 -28.98 18.44
C THR A 586 -18.49 -28.39 19.82
N ASN A 587 -19.62 -27.69 19.85
CA ASN A 587 -20.62 -27.58 20.94
C ASN A 587 -20.21 -26.98 22.28
N GLU A 588 -20.83 -25.84 22.61
CA GLU A 588 -21.63 -25.73 23.84
C GLU A 588 -22.76 -24.70 23.69
N THR A 589 -23.87 -25.00 24.36
CA THR A 589 -25.22 -24.43 24.22
C THR A 589 -25.63 -23.67 25.50
N CYS A 590 -26.75 -22.94 25.39
CA CYS A 590 -27.60 -22.33 26.45
C CYS A 590 -27.35 -20.82 26.69
N TYR A 591 -28.32 -19.91 26.85
CA TYR A 591 -29.78 -19.78 26.61
C TYR A 591 -30.15 -18.29 26.96
N PRO A 592 -31.40 -17.79 26.95
CA PRO A 592 -31.73 -16.48 26.35
C PRO A 592 -32.33 -15.44 27.32
N SER A 593 -32.34 -14.17 26.91
CA SER A 593 -33.29 -13.11 27.30
C SER A 593 -32.79 -11.79 26.70
N SER A 594 -33.54 -10.83 26.17
CA SER A 594 -34.97 -10.55 26.13
C SER A 594 -35.16 -9.34 25.19
N THR A 595 -36.21 -9.36 24.37
CA THR A 595 -36.73 -8.20 23.62
C THR A 595 -37.24 -7.10 24.55
N PRO A 596 -37.30 -5.83 24.11
CA PRO A 596 -38.57 -5.38 23.53
C PRO A 596 -38.46 -4.51 22.27
N SER A 597 -39.55 -4.60 21.53
CA SER A 597 -40.00 -3.88 20.35
C SER A 597 -40.07 -2.35 20.49
N SER A 598 -39.65 -1.64 19.45
CA SER A 598 -40.30 -0.40 19.03
C SER A 598 -40.15 -0.19 17.53
N SER A 599 -41.24 -0.44 16.80
CA SER A 599 -41.38 -0.19 15.37
C SER A 599 -41.58 1.30 15.11
N THR A 600 -40.61 1.95 14.48
CA THR A 600 -40.80 3.25 13.82
C THR A 600 -40.67 3.06 12.32
N THR A 601 -41.81 3.03 11.65
CA THR A 601 -41.92 3.07 10.19
C THR A 601 -41.41 4.42 9.67
N VAL A 602 -40.14 4.49 9.29
CA VAL A 602 -39.58 5.61 8.54
C VAL A 602 -40.01 5.47 7.07
N LYS A 603 -40.88 6.38 6.64
CA LYS A 603 -41.34 6.51 5.25
C LYS A 603 -40.12 6.72 4.34
N LYS A 604 -39.85 5.76 3.46
CA LYS A 604 -38.96 5.92 2.29
C LYS A 604 -39.46 7.08 1.43
N LYS A 605 -38.87 8.27 1.59
CA LYS A 605 -38.98 9.34 0.59
C LYS A 605 -38.16 8.94 -0.63
N SER A 606 -38.80 8.96 -1.79
CA SER A 606 -38.25 8.44 -3.03
C SER A 606 -37.06 9.27 -3.54
N PHE A 607 -36.05 8.56 -4.02
CA PHE A 607 -34.86 8.99 -4.78
C PHE A 607 -35.10 10.01 -5.92
N LYS A 608 -36.36 10.20 -6.36
CA LYS A 608 -36.73 11.09 -7.47
C LYS A 608 -36.50 12.59 -7.19
N THR A 609 -36.55 13.02 -5.93
CA THR A 609 -36.44 14.46 -5.57
C THR A 609 -34.98 14.94 -5.48
N LEU A 610 -34.04 14.06 -5.13
CA LEU A 610 -32.61 14.39 -5.08
C LEU A 610 -32.01 14.54 -6.50
N LEU A 611 -32.47 13.71 -7.44
CA LEU A 611 -32.10 13.82 -8.87
C LEU A 611 -32.63 15.08 -9.56
N SER A 612 -33.74 15.68 -9.10
CA SER A 612 -34.24 16.93 -9.68
C SER A 612 -33.40 18.15 -9.29
N LEU A 613 -32.71 18.12 -8.14
CA LEU A 613 -31.84 19.24 -7.71
C LEU A 613 -30.53 19.29 -8.49
N LEU A 614 -30.03 18.14 -8.99
CA LEU A 614 -28.83 18.09 -9.84
C LEU A 614 -29.12 18.45 -11.32
N ARG A 615 -30.37 18.61 -11.74
CA ARG A 615 -30.75 19.02 -13.11
C ARG A 615 -30.81 20.55 -13.31
N VAL A 616 -30.79 21.34 -12.25
CA VAL A 616 -30.89 22.81 -12.35
C VAL A 616 -29.49 23.41 -12.32
N GLY A 617 -28.73 23.18 -13.38
CA GLY A 617 -27.39 23.77 -13.55
C GLY A 617 -26.90 23.85 -14.99
N GLY A 618 -27.72 23.44 -15.97
CA GLY A 618 -27.37 23.52 -17.38
C GLY A 618 -28.32 24.43 -18.16
N LYS A 619 -27.97 25.72 -18.29
CA LYS A 619 -28.10 26.50 -19.54
C LYS A 619 -27.66 27.97 -19.41
N ARG A 620 -26.86 28.38 -20.41
CA ARG A 620 -26.41 29.72 -20.85
C ARG A 620 -25.17 30.22 -20.09
N ARG A 621 -24.01 30.43 -20.71
CA ARG A 621 -23.68 30.75 -22.12
C ARG A 621 -22.32 30.16 -22.48
#